data_AF-A0A1K2I1W7-F1
#
_entry.id   AF-A0A1K2I1W7-F1
#
_cell.length_a   1.000
_cell.length_b   1.000
_cell.length_c   1.000
_cell.angle_alpha   90.00
_cell.angle_beta   90.00
_cell.angle_gamma   90.00
#
_symmetry.space_group_name_H-M   'P 1'
#
loop_
_entity.id
_entity.type
_entity.pdbx_description
1 polymer ?
#
loop_
_entity_poly.entity_id
_entity_poly.type
_entity_poly.pdbx_seq_one_letter_code
_entity_poly.pdbx_strand_id
1 'polypeptide(L)'
;MKTTLALMKREYLEHRGAFLYAPLIILVLFGLSVAGSLFTDRVDMAVSVGAPTLGKMFEVGLVVMGGLWWAYLMAALFFYFADSFSADSRGNSMLFWKSMPVSDLRVLATKALSGALLFPAIIFAFALASATLLYLAVTVGAVRLPTLAPPLPADALSALANVGALALGYLGLSLLWYAPFYAWVGMLSTVFRRWSMPLAFLIPGIVGIMENLLLYGSGGPDGGYILSFLRSRFQFGFERGEMQGALFSDTPISAPALLSSLVETIDWTQMGIGLVVALGFIVAASEYRRRVLDK
;
A
#
# COMPACT_ATOMS: atom_id res chain seq x y z
N MET A 1 -12.10 23.71 -7.99
CA MET A 1 -11.70 22.44 -8.64
C MET A 1 -10.39 22.55 -9.43
N LYS A 2 -10.20 23.57 -10.29
CA LYS A 2 -8.96 23.72 -11.09
C LYS A 2 -7.66 23.77 -10.26
N THR A 3 -7.68 24.42 -9.09
CA THR A 3 -6.50 24.55 -8.22
C THR A 3 -6.06 23.22 -7.58
N THR A 4 -7.01 22.45 -7.03
CA THR A 4 -6.70 21.15 -6.39
C THR A 4 -6.12 20.17 -7.40
N LEU A 5 -6.70 20.12 -8.61
CA LEU A 5 -6.20 19.27 -9.69
C LEU A 5 -4.79 19.68 -10.13
N ALA A 6 -4.52 20.99 -10.23
CA ALA A 6 -3.18 21.48 -10.54
C ALA A 6 -2.15 21.10 -9.48
N LEU A 7 -2.51 21.16 -8.20
CA LEU A 7 -1.65 20.73 -7.10
C LEU A 7 -1.41 19.21 -7.14
N MET A 8 -2.42 18.38 -7.36
CA MET A 8 -2.24 16.93 -7.52
C MET A 8 -1.36 16.59 -8.73
N LYS A 9 -1.53 17.31 -9.85
CA LYS A 9 -0.67 17.16 -11.03
C LYS A 9 0.78 17.50 -10.72
N ARG A 10 1.03 18.54 -9.92
CA ARG A 10 2.38 18.87 -9.43
C ARG A 10 2.96 17.72 -8.61
N GLU A 11 2.22 17.19 -7.63
CA GLU A 11 2.67 16.06 -6.81
C GLU A 11 3.07 14.85 -7.67
N TYR A 12 2.28 14.54 -8.70
CA TYR A 12 2.63 13.48 -9.66
C TYR A 12 3.95 13.75 -10.40
N LEU A 13 4.15 14.98 -10.87
CA LEU A 13 5.37 15.35 -11.59
C LEU A 13 6.62 15.30 -10.71
N GLU A 14 6.50 15.71 -9.44
CA GLU A 14 7.59 15.68 -8.46
C GLU A 14 7.95 14.23 -8.07
N HIS A 15 6.96 13.33 -7.94
CA HIS A 15 7.16 11.97 -7.45
C HIS A 15 7.05 10.87 -8.53
N ARG A 16 7.15 11.24 -9.81
CA ARG A 16 7.14 10.30 -10.96
C ARG A 16 8.21 9.20 -10.87
N GLY A 17 9.32 9.45 -10.18
CA GLY A 17 10.35 8.45 -9.92
C GLY A 17 9.80 7.21 -9.24
N ALA A 18 9.19 7.41 -8.07
CA ALA A 18 8.64 6.33 -7.27
C ALA A 18 7.33 5.79 -7.85
N PHE A 19 6.45 6.61 -8.42
CA PHE A 19 5.11 6.13 -8.79
C PHE A 19 4.93 5.75 -10.26
N LEU A 20 5.87 6.13 -11.14
CA LEU A 20 5.82 5.77 -12.56
C LEU A 20 7.04 4.97 -12.98
N TYR A 21 8.25 5.49 -12.78
CA TYR A 21 9.47 4.87 -13.32
C TYR A 21 9.85 3.58 -12.61
N ALA A 22 9.83 3.56 -11.27
CA ALA A 22 10.16 2.35 -10.53
C ALA A 22 9.16 1.19 -10.80
N PRO A 23 7.83 1.40 -10.78
CA PRO A 23 6.85 0.38 -11.19
C PRO A 23 7.02 -0.06 -12.64
N LEU A 24 7.31 0.88 -13.55
CA LEU A 24 7.56 0.57 -14.95
C LEU A 24 8.79 -0.33 -15.13
N ILE A 25 9.89 -0.05 -14.40
CA ILE A 25 11.08 -0.89 -14.42
C ILE A 25 10.75 -2.30 -13.91
N ILE A 26 10.02 -2.42 -12.79
CA ILE A 26 9.59 -3.71 -12.26
C ILE A 26 8.76 -4.47 -13.30
N LEU A 27 7.80 -3.79 -13.94
CA LEU A 27 6.95 -4.38 -14.98
C LEU A 27 7.77 -4.85 -16.19
N VAL A 28 8.73 -4.04 -16.65
CA VAL A 28 9.62 -4.39 -17.77
C VAL A 28 10.50 -5.58 -17.41
N LEU A 29 11.10 -5.60 -16.21
CA LEU A 29 11.92 -6.73 -15.74
C LEU A 29 11.10 -8.01 -15.60
N PHE A 30 9.85 -7.90 -15.13
CA PHE A 30 8.94 -9.04 -15.08
C PHE A 30 8.61 -9.54 -16.50
N GLY A 31 8.29 -8.63 -17.42
CA GLY A 31 8.06 -8.98 -18.83
C GLY A 31 9.27 -9.62 -19.50
N LEU A 32 10.49 -9.13 -19.24
CA LEU A 32 11.73 -9.74 -19.72
C LEU A 32 11.97 -11.12 -19.12
N SER A 33 11.58 -11.34 -17.86
CA SER A 33 11.67 -12.64 -17.20
C SER A 33 10.70 -13.65 -17.83
N VAL A 34 9.47 -13.21 -18.14
CA VAL A 34 8.48 -14.01 -18.89
C VAL A 34 8.99 -14.32 -20.30
N ALA A 35 9.52 -13.33 -21.02
CA ALA A 35 10.12 -13.53 -22.33
C ALA A 35 11.33 -14.49 -22.25
N GLY A 36 12.21 -14.35 -21.26
CA GLY A 36 13.36 -15.22 -21.05
C GLY A 36 12.99 -16.68 -20.79
N SER A 37 11.87 -16.93 -20.11
CA SER A 37 11.34 -18.27 -19.89
C SER A 37 10.94 -18.99 -21.19
N LEU A 38 10.66 -18.25 -22.27
CA LEU A 38 10.41 -18.84 -23.59
C LEU A 38 11.67 -19.45 -24.22
N PHE A 39 12.83 -18.85 -23.94
CA PHE A 39 14.11 -19.21 -24.58
C PHE A 39 14.96 -20.18 -23.76
N THR A 40 14.59 -20.44 -22.51
CA THR A 40 15.36 -21.29 -21.60
C THR A 40 14.56 -22.52 -21.20
N ASP A 41 15.09 -23.72 -21.45
CA ASP A 41 14.49 -24.99 -21.00
C ASP A 41 14.72 -25.26 -19.50
N ARG A 42 14.82 -24.20 -18.68
CA ARG A 42 15.20 -24.29 -17.26
C ARG A 42 14.01 -24.41 -16.31
N VAL A 43 12.79 -24.47 -16.82
CA VAL A 43 11.56 -24.54 -16.00
C VAL A 43 11.02 -25.97 -16.01
N ASP A 44 11.70 -26.85 -15.28
CA ASP A 44 11.16 -28.17 -14.95
C ASP A 44 10.18 -28.01 -13.78
N MET A 45 8.92 -27.68 -14.08
CA MET A 45 7.86 -27.79 -13.08
C MET A 45 7.49 -29.27 -12.93
N ALA A 46 8.06 -29.92 -11.91
CA ALA A 46 7.64 -31.25 -11.47
C ALA A 46 6.20 -31.17 -10.93
N VAL A 47 5.22 -31.45 -11.79
CA VAL A 47 3.81 -31.53 -11.41
C VAL A 47 3.61 -32.86 -10.67
N SER A 48 3.47 -32.79 -9.34
CA SER A 48 3.07 -33.94 -8.53
C SER A 48 1.58 -34.26 -8.73
N VAL A 49 1.22 -35.53 -8.59
CA VAL A 49 -0.20 -35.95 -8.55
C VAL A 49 -0.84 -35.29 -7.33
N GLY A 50 -1.82 -34.41 -7.54
CA GLY A 50 -2.42 -33.54 -6.52
C GLY A 50 -1.98 -32.07 -6.59
N ALA A 51 -1.19 -31.67 -7.59
CA ALA A 51 -0.85 -30.26 -7.81
C ALA A 51 -2.09 -29.42 -8.22
N PRO A 52 -2.17 -28.14 -7.79
CA PRO A 52 -3.24 -27.23 -8.18
C PRO A 52 -3.38 -27.11 -9.70
N THR A 53 -4.60 -26.86 -10.19
CA THR A 53 -4.82 -26.59 -11.62
C THR A 53 -4.09 -25.33 -12.06
N LEU A 54 -3.72 -25.20 -13.35
CA LEU A 54 -3.09 -23.97 -13.87
C LEU A 54 -3.97 -22.73 -13.67
N GLY A 55 -5.30 -22.89 -13.70
CA GLY A 55 -6.24 -21.82 -13.35
C GLY A 55 -6.09 -21.38 -11.90
N LYS A 56 -5.98 -22.33 -10.96
CA LYS A 56 -5.73 -22.00 -9.55
C LYS A 56 -4.35 -21.38 -9.33
N MET A 57 -3.31 -21.88 -10.00
CA MET A 57 -1.97 -21.28 -9.96
C MET A 57 -1.97 -19.84 -10.46
N PHE A 58 -2.77 -19.54 -11.50
CA PHE A 58 -2.95 -18.18 -11.98
C PHE A 58 -3.62 -17.29 -10.92
N GLU A 59 -4.72 -17.74 -10.30
CA GLU A 59 -5.38 -17.00 -9.20
C GLU A 59 -4.44 -16.73 -8.03
N VAL A 60 -3.70 -17.74 -7.58
CA VAL A 60 -2.70 -17.60 -6.51
C VAL A 60 -1.60 -16.61 -6.92
N GLY A 61 -1.13 -16.71 -8.16
CA GLY A 61 -0.16 -15.78 -8.72
C GLY A 61 -0.67 -14.34 -8.74
N LEU A 62 -1.96 -14.11 -9.06
CA LEU A 62 -2.57 -12.79 -9.00
C LEU A 62 -2.60 -12.23 -7.57
N VAL A 63 -2.96 -13.06 -6.58
CA VAL A 63 -2.95 -12.64 -5.16
C VAL A 63 -1.54 -12.29 -4.70
N VAL A 64 -0.56 -13.14 -4.99
CA VAL A 64 0.85 -12.91 -4.60
C VAL A 64 1.38 -11.65 -5.27
N MET A 65 1.15 -11.49 -6.57
CA MET A 65 1.56 -10.29 -7.32
C MET A 65 0.89 -9.03 -6.76
N GLY A 66 -0.42 -9.09 -6.46
CA GLY A 66 -1.14 -8.00 -5.80
C GLY A 66 -0.56 -7.64 -4.43
N GLY A 67 -0.20 -8.65 -3.63
CA GLY A 67 0.48 -8.46 -2.34
C GLY A 67 1.85 -7.79 -2.47
N LEU A 68 2.64 -8.14 -3.49
CA LEU A 68 3.92 -7.49 -3.77
C LEU A 68 3.74 -6.02 -4.16
N TRP A 69 2.77 -5.70 -5.03
CA TRP A 69 2.44 -4.32 -5.37
C TRP A 69 1.93 -3.52 -4.17
N TRP A 70 1.16 -4.16 -3.29
CA TRP A 70 0.71 -3.55 -2.05
C TRP A 70 1.89 -3.24 -1.11
N ALA A 71 2.81 -4.19 -0.92
CA ALA A 71 4.00 -3.99 -0.10
C ALA A 71 4.90 -2.87 -0.67
N TYR A 72 5.06 -2.85 -1.99
CA TYR A 72 5.74 -1.77 -2.71
C TYR A 72 5.07 -0.41 -2.43
N LEU A 73 3.75 -0.32 -2.59
CA LEU A 73 2.99 0.90 -2.36
C LEU A 73 3.15 1.39 -0.91
N MET A 74 3.10 0.50 0.07
CA MET A 74 3.26 0.85 1.47
C MET A 74 4.62 1.54 1.75
N ALA A 75 5.70 0.96 1.20
CA ALA A 75 7.02 1.56 1.30
C ALA A 75 7.11 2.89 0.53
N ALA A 76 6.58 2.94 -0.69
CA ALA A 76 6.59 4.14 -1.52
C ALA A 76 5.82 5.30 -0.87
N LEU A 77 4.67 5.03 -0.26
CA LEU A 77 3.88 6.02 0.47
C LEU A 77 4.61 6.53 1.71
N PHE A 78 5.31 5.67 2.47
CA PHE A 78 6.12 6.11 3.60
C PHE A 78 7.16 7.17 3.17
N PHE A 79 7.93 6.88 2.10
CA PHE A 79 8.90 7.83 1.57
C PHE A 79 8.25 9.07 0.96
N TYR A 80 7.10 8.91 0.29
CA TYR A 80 6.35 10.04 -0.25
C TYR A 80 5.89 11.01 0.84
N PHE A 81 5.22 10.54 1.89
CA PHE A 81 4.76 11.40 2.98
C PHE A 81 5.95 12.04 3.71
N ALA A 82 7.06 11.31 3.86
CA ALA A 82 8.26 11.85 4.48
C ALA A 82 8.90 12.99 3.65
N ASP A 83 9.07 12.79 2.34
CA ASP A 83 9.75 13.74 1.47
C ASP A 83 8.86 14.92 1.07
N SER A 84 7.63 14.66 0.63
CA SER A 84 6.72 15.71 0.14
C SER A 84 6.40 16.75 1.22
N PHE A 85 6.11 16.33 2.47
CA PHE A 85 5.81 17.26 3.56
C PHE A 85 7.04 18.03 4.02
N SER A 86 8.24 17.46 3.89
CA SER A 86 9.48 18.13 4.30
C SER A 86 10.05 19.03 3.20
N ALA A 87 9.73 18.82 1.92
CA ALA A 87 10.19 19.66 0.81
C ALA A 87 9.72 21.12 0.95
N ASP A 88 8.49 21.36 1.40
CA ASP A 88 7.96 22.72 1.59
C ASP A 88 8.64 23.45 2.76
N SER A 89 9.23 22.71 3.71
CA SER A 89 9.97 23.28 4.85
C SER A 89 11.44 23.57 4.52
N ARG A 90 11.91 23.15 3.34
CA ARG A 90 13.29 23.19 2.87
C ARG A 90 13.39 24.16 1.68
N GLY A 91 13.53 25.46 1.97
CA GLY A 91 13.99 26.46 0.99
C GLY A 91 13.00 27.56 0.63
N ASN A 92 13.37 28.38 -0.37
CA ASN A 92 12.63 29.57 -0.81
C ASN A 92 11.29 29.26 -1.51
N SER A 93 11.00 27.98 -1.80
CA SER A 93 9.70 27.55 -2.36
C SER A 93 8.55 27.95 -1.42
N MET A 94 8.79 27.98 -0.12
CA MET A 94 7.83 28.39 0.89
C MET A 94 7.33 29.83 0.68
N LEU A 95 8.22 30.76 0.29
CA LEU A 95 7.90 32.16 0.00
C LEU A 95 7.06 32.31 -1.28
N PHE A 96 7.32 31.47 -2.28
CA PHE A 96 6.52 31.41 -3.50
C PHE A 96 5.10 30.90 -3.23
N TRP A 97 4.94 29.88 -2.38
CA TRP A 97 3.60 29.40 -2.00
C TRP A 97 2.83 30.42 -1.15
N LYS A 98 3.53 31.26 -0.38
CA LYS A 98 2.91 32.37 0.38
C LYS A 98 2.30 33.43 -0.53
N SER A 99 2.89 33.71 -1.69
CA SER A 99 2.32 34.66 -2.66
C SER A 99 1.19 34.07 -3.51
N MET A 100 0.99 32.75 -3.46
CA MET A 100 -0.16 32.12 -4.11
C MET A 100 -1.43 32.21 -3.25
N PRO A 101 -2.61 32.37 -3.87
CA PRO A 101 -3.90 32.43 -3.16
C PRO A 101 -4.38 31.02 -2.74
N VAL A 102 -3.54 30.28 -2.00
CA VAL A 102 -3.78 28.90 -1.57
C VAL A 102 -3.42 28.77 -0.09
N SER A 103 -4.33 28.21 0.72
CA SER A 103 -4.06 28.00 2.15
C SER A 103 -3.13 26.82 2.41
N ASP A 104 -2.34 26.89 3.49
CA ASP A 104 -1.43 25.81 3.91
C ASP A 104 -2.16 24.47 4.10
N LEU A 105 -3.35 24.50 4.70
CA LEU A 105 -4.19 23.31 4.88
C LEU A 105 -4.54 22.68 3.53
N ARG A 106 -4.83 23.49 2.51
CA ARG A 106 -5.17 22.98 1.17
C ARG A 106 -3.95 22.32 0.52
N VAL A 107 -2.75 22.86 0.72
CA VAL A 107 -1.51 22.26 0.21
C VAL A 107 -1.30 20.89 0.85
N LEU A 108 -1.30 20.80 2.18
CA LEU A 108 -1.07 19.54 2.89
C LEU A 108 -2.19 18.51 2.67
N ALA A 109 -3.44 18.95 2.62
CA ALA A 109 -4.57 18.07 2.29
C ALA A 109 -4.44 17.51 0.86
N THR A 110 -3.93 18.30 -0.10
CA THR A 110 -3.74 17.79 -1.47
C THR A 110 -2.62 16.74 -1.54
N LYS A 111 -1.57 16.88 -0.72
CA LYS A 111 -0.53 15.84 -0.57
C LYS A 111 -1.11 14.56 0.01
N ALA A 112 -1.85 14.68 1.12
CA ALA A 112 -2.52 13.54 1.73
C ALA A 112 -3.50 12.85 0.76
N LEU A 113 -4.28 13.60 0.00
CA LEU A 113 -5.20 13.06 -1.01
C LEU A 113 -4.45 12.42 -2.20
N SER A 114 -3.30 12.96 -2.60
CA SER A 114 -2.48 12.35 -3.66
C SER A 114 -1.91 11.01 -3.20
N GLY A 115 -1.43 10.93 -1.95
CA GLY A 115 -1.01 9.69 -1.31
C GLY A 115 -2.13 8.67 -1.11
N ALA A 116 -3.35 9.14 -0.82
CA ALA A 116 -4.48 8.26 -0.56
C ALA A 116 -5.22 7.78 -1.82
N LEU A 117 -5.18 8.53 -2.91
CA LEU A 117 -5.99 8.26 -4.10
C LEU A 117 -5.15 8.11 -5.37
N LEU A 118 -4.35 9.12 -5.70
CA LEU A 118 -3.65 9.19 -6.99
C LEU A 118 -2.58 8.10 -7.12
N PHE A 119 -1.69 7.98 -6.14
CA PHE A 119 -0.61 7.00 -6.21
C PHE A 119 -1.09 5.55 -6.08
N PRO A 120 -2.02 5.23 -5.15
CA PRO A 120 -2.61 3.89 -5.13
C PRO A 120 -3.28 3.50 -6.43
N ALA A 121 -4.00 4.43 -7.08
CA ALA A 121 -4.62 4.16 -8.39
C ALA A 121 -3.59 3.85 -9.48
N ILE A 122 -2.48 4.58 -9.52
CA ILE A 122 -1.39 4.31 -10.47
C ILE A 122 -0.78 2.92 -10.22
N ILE A 123 -0.46 2.59 -8.96
CA ILE A 123 0.12 1.28 -8.63
C ILE A 123 -0.87 0.14 -8.89
N PHE A 124 -2.17 0.36 -8.65
CA PHE A 124 -3.19 -0.62 -9.01
C PHE A 124 -3.27 -0.86 -10.52
N ALA A 125 -3.11 0.17 -11.34
CA ALA A 125 -3.01 0.00 -12.79
C ALA A 125 -1.78 -0.83 -13.21
N PHE A 126 -0.64 -0.63 -12.55
CA PHE A 126 0.55 -1.49 -12.74
C PHE A 126 0.30 -2.93 -12.29
N ALA A 127 -0.44 -3.14 -11.21
CA ALA A 127 -0.84 -4.48 -10.76
C ALA A 127 -1.70 -5.18 -11.83
N LEU A 128 -2.68 -4.49 -12.41
CA LEU A 128 -3.47 -5.02 -13.53
C LEU A 128 -2.62 -5.30 -14.78
N ALA A 129 -1.65 -4.44 -15.09
CA ALA A 129 -0.71 -4.68 -16.19
C ALA A 129 0.20 -5.89 -15.92
N SER A 130 0.63 -6.10 -14.68
CA SER A 130 1.40 -7.30 -14.31
C SER A 130 0.57 -8.57 -14.37
N ALA A 131 -0.75 -8.50 -14.16
CA ALA A 131 -1.64 -9.64 -14.29
C ALA A 131 -1.73 -10.17 -15.73
N THR A 132 -1.67 -9.29 -16.74
CA THR A 132 -1.64 -9.73 -18.14
C THR A 132 -0.34 -10.44 -18.49
N LEU A 133 0.80 -9.94 -17.97
CA LEU A 133 2.09 -10.62 -18.11
C LEU A 133 2.11 -11.97 -17.39
N LEU A 134 1.47 -12.07 -16.22
CA LEU A 134 1.32 -13.34 -15.50
C LEU A 134 0.48 -14.34 -16.29
N TYR A 135 -0.61 -13.90 -16.93
CA TYR A 135 -1.41 -14.75 -17.80
C TYR A 135 -0.58 -15.27 -18.99
N LEU A 136 0.23 -14.40 -19.61
CA LEU A 136 1.17 -14.83 -20.65
C LEU A 136 2.17 -15.85 -20.12
N ALA A 137 2.71 -15.66 -18.91
CA ALA A 137 3.63 -16.61 -18.30
C ALA A 137 2.99 -17.99 -18.09
N VAL A 138 1.76 -18.05 -17.59
CA VAL A 138 1.04 -19.30 -17.34
C VAL A 138 0.70 -20.01 -18.65
N THR A 139 0.25 -19.27 -19.67
CA THR A 139 -0.08 -19.87 -20.99
C THR A 139 1.16 -20.41 -21.69
N VAL A 140 2.28 -19.69 -21.62
CA VAL A 140 3.59 -20.17 -22.10
C VAL A 140 4.05 -21.42 -21.35
N GLY A 141 3.92 -21.43 -20.02
CA GLY A 141 4.24 -22.60 -19.20
C GLY A 141 3.42 -23.83 -19.58
N ALA A 142 2.14 -23.64 -19.92
CA ALA A 142 1.25 -24.73 -20.33
C ALA A 142 1.69 -25.44 -21.62
N VAL A 143 2.29 -24.71 -22.58
CA VAL A 143 2.87 -25.33 -23.80
C VAL A 143 3.96 -26.34 -23.45
N ARG A 144 4.66 -26.13 -22.34
CA ARG A 144 5.73 -27.03 -21.85
C ARG A 144 5.21 -28.16 -20.96
N LEU A 145 3.99 -28.05 -20.45
CA LEU A 145 3.31 -29.04 -19.60
C LEU A 145 2.02 -29.54 -20.29
N PRO A 146 2.12 -30.37 -21.34
CA PRO A 146 0.97 -30.73 -22.18
C PRO A 146 -0.15 -31.50 -21.45
N THR A 147 0.10 -31.94 -20.22
CA THR A 147 -0.91 -32.59 -19.35
C THR A 147 -1.85 -31.59 -18.68
N LEU A 148 -1.55 -30.29 -18.69
CA LEU A 148 -2.35 -29.24 -18.07
C LEU A 148 -2.78 -28.20 -19.11
N ALA A 149 -4.10 -28.05 -19.29
CA ALA A 149 -4.64 -27.01 -20.15
C ALA A 149 -4.50 -25.62 -19.48
N PRO A 150 -4.04 -24.58 -20.21
CA PRO A 150 -4.05 -23.23 -19.68
C PRO A 150 -5.51 -22.77 -19.45
N PRO A 151 -5.75 -21.86 -18.49
CA PRO A 151 -7.08 -21.28 -18.32
C PRO A 151 -7.52 -20.58 -19.61
N LEU A 152 -8.78 -20.77 -19.99
CA LEU A 152 -9.33 -20.07 -21.15
C LEU A 152 -9.28 -18.55 -20.90
N PRO A 153 -9.18 -17.72 -21.96
CA PRO A 153 -9.16 -16.27 -21.80
C PRO A 153 -10.34 -15.71 -20.99
N ALA A 154 -11.53 -16.32 -21.12
CA ALA A 154 -12.72 -15.94 -20.36
C ALA A 154 -12.57 -16.25 -18.86
N ASP A 155 -12.05 -17.44 -18.52
CA ASP A 155 -11.81 -17.85 -17.14
C ASP A 155 -10.73 -16.97 -16.50
N ALA A 156 -9.64 -16.70 -17.23
CA ALA A 156 -8.58 -15.81 -16.79
C ALA A 156 -9.08 -14.37 -16.56
N LEU A 157 -9.96 -13.85 -17.43
CA LEU A 157 -10.58 -12.54 -17.24
C LEU A 157 -11.49 -12.53 -16.01
N SER A 158 -12.26 -13.60 -15.77
CA SER A 158 -13.11 -13.73 -14.59
C SER A 158 -12.29 -13.79 -13.29
N ALA A 159 -11.19 -14.55 -13.29
CA ALA A 159 -10.24 -14.62 -12.18
C ALA A 159 -9.59 -13.26 -11.93
N LEU A 160 -9.18 -12.55 -12.98
CA LEU A 160 -8.63 -11.20 -12.88
C LEU A 160 -9.66 -10.20 -12.32
N ALA A 161 -10.91 -10.24 -12.80
CA ALA A 161 -11.97 -9.36 -12.31
C ALA A 161 -12.25 -9.61 -10.82
N ASN A 162 -12.34 -10.88 -10.44
CA ASN A 162 -12.61 -11.28 -9.07
C ASN A 162 -11.42 -10.97 -8.13
N VAL A 163 -10.22 -11.47 -8.40
CA VAL A 163 -9.03 -11.18 -7.58
C VAL A 163 -8.66 -9.69 -7.61
N GLY A 164 -8.89 -9.01 -8.74
CA GLY A 164 -8.74 -7.57 -8.86
C GLY A 164 -9.70 -6.79 -7.97
N ALA A 165 -10.96 -7.23 -7.86
CA ALA A 165 -11.94 -6.65 -6.94
C ALA A 165 -11.53 -6.87 -5.47
N LEU A 166 -11.04 -8.06 -5.13
CA LEU A 166 -10.47 -8.36 -3.81
C LEU A 166 -9.31 -7.41 -3.49
N ALA A 167 -8.34 -7.29 -4.41
CA ALA A 167 -7.18 -6.43 -4.25
C ALA A 167 -7.57 -4.94 -4.11
N LEU A 168 -8.56 -4.47 -4.88
CA LEU A 168 -9.06 -3.10 -4.80
C LEU A 168 -9.76 -2.82 -3.46
N GLY A 169 -10.62 -3.74 -3.00
CA GLY A 169 -11.28 -3.63 -1.70
C GLY A 169 -10.29 -3.63 -0.54
N TYR A 170 -9.34 -4.57 -0.56
CA TYR A 170 -8.26 -4.63 0.42
C TYR A 170 -7.40 -3.36 0.40
N LEU A 171 -7.05 -2.86 -0.79
CA LEU A 171 -6.30 -1.61 -0.95
C LEU A 171 -7.04 -0.44 -0.30
N GLY A 172 -8.33 -0.26 -0.59
CA GLY A 172 -9.12 0.84 -0.02
C GLY A 172 -9.18 0.79 1.51
N LEU A 173 -9.50 -0.38 2.07
CA LEU A 173 -9.62 -0.57 3.52
C LEU A 173 -8.26 -0.42 4.22
N SER A 174 -7.19 -0.99 3.66
CA SER A 174 -5.84 -0.84 4.21
C SER A 174 -5.36 0.61 4.20
N LEU A 175 -5.64 1.39 3.15
CA LEU A 175 -5.27 2.81 3.10
C LEU A 175 -5.97 3.63 4.19
N LEU A 176 -7.26 3.36 4.45
CA LEU A 176 -8.00 4.00 5.54
C LEU A 176 -7.42 3.59 6.91
N TRP A 177 -7.07 2.31 7.06
CA TRP A 177 -6.46 1.80 8.27
C TRP A 177 -5.06 2.40 8.54
N TYR A 178 -4.21 2.55 7.52
CA TYR A 178 -2.87 3.10 7.69
C TYR A 178 -2.78 4.63 7.56
N ALA A 179 -3.87 5.32 7.21
CA ALA A 179 -3.95 6.78 7.15
C ALA A 179 -3.34 7.54 8.35
N PRO A 180 -3.62 7.19 9.63
CA PRO A 180 -3.00 7.86 10.78
C PRO A 180 -1.48 7.74 10.80
N PHE A 181 -0.92 6.61 10.36
CA PHE A 181 0.53 6.42 10.31
C PHE A 181 1.17 7.32 9.24
N TYR A 182 0.57 7.42 8.06
CA TYR A 182 1.08 8.32 7.02
C TYR A 182 0.95 9.79 7.40
N ALA A 183 -0.18 10.17 8.01
CA ALA A 183 -0.38 11.54 8.51
C ALA A 183 0.60 11.88 9.65
N TRP A 184 0.91 10.93 10.53
CA TRP A 184 1.96 11.05 11.56
C TRP A 184 3.33 11.34 10.94
N VAL A 185 3.73 10.54 9.94
CA VAL A 185 4.99 10.77 9.20
C VAL A 185 4.99 12.14 8.53
N GLY A 186 3.90 12.51 7.86
CA GLY A 186 3.74 13.82 7.22
C GLY A 186 3.87 14.97 8.21
N MET A 187 3.22 14.89 9.38
CA MET A 187 3.34 15.89 10.44
C MET A 187 4.77 16.00 10.94
N LEU A 188 5.42 14.89 11.31
CA LEU A 188 6.82 14.91 11.73
C LEU A 188 7.75 15.50 10.67
N SER A 189 7.46 15.26 9.38
CA SER A 189 8.20 15.85 8.27
C SER A 189 8.08 17.36 8.17
N THR A 190 6.93 17.93 8.53
CA THR A 190 6.80 19.40 8.59
C THR A 190 7.60 20.03 9.72
N VAL A 191 7.73 19.32 10.85
CA VAL A 191 8.39 19.83 12.06
C VAL A 191 9.90 19.59 12.04
N PHE A 192 10.30 18.34 11.78
CA PHE A 192 11.68 17.86 11.94
C PHE A 192 12.42 17.65 10.62
N ARG A 193 11.76 17.91 9.48
CA ARG A 193 12.33 17.82 8.12
C ARG A 193 12.91 16.43 7.86
N ARG A 194 14.22 16.34 7.54
CA ARG A 194 14.93 15.09 7.24
C ARG A 194 14.98 14.08 8.39
N TRP A 195 14.77 14.52 9.63
CA TRP A 195 14.78 13.65 10.80
C TRP A 195 13.43 12.95 11.05
N SER A 196 12.41 13.22 10.23
CA SER A 196 11.09 12.63 10.41
C SER A 196 11.07 11.11 10.25
N MET A 197 11.81 10.56 9.28
CA MET A 197 11.86 9.12 9.03
C MET A 197 12.33 8.32 10.26
N PRO A 198 13.49 8.60 10.88
CA PRO A 198 13.88 7.90 12.10
C PRO A 198 12.95 8.22 13.28
N LEU A 199 12.49 9.46 13.42
CA LEU A 199 11.59 9.86 14.51
C LEU A 199 10.22 9.17 14.45
N ALA A 200 9.74 8.83 13.26
CA ALA A 200 8.47 8.15 13.08
C ALA A 200 8.41 6.79 13.79
N PHE A 201 9.55 6.10 13.91
CA PHE A 201 9.70 4.84 14.64
C PHE A 201 10.27 5.03 16.04
N LEU A 202 11.21 5.97 16.20
CA LEU A 202 11.89 6.20 17.47
C LEU A 202 10.93 6.73 18.54
N ILE A 203 10.04 7.67 18.19
CA ILE A 203 9.10 8.25 19.16
C ILE A 203 8.16 7.17 19.70
N PRO A 204 7.39 6.41 18.89
CA PRO A 204 6.53 5.37 19.44
C PRO A 204 7.30 4.27 20.18
N GLY A 205 8.51 3.93 19.71
CA GLY A 205 9.37 2.93 20.36
C GLY A 205 9.82 3.36 21.75
N ILE A 206 10.34 4.58 21.90
CA ILE A 206 10.78 5.11 23.21
C ILE A 206 9.59 5.22 24.15
N VAL A 207 8.45 5.78 23.69
CA VAL A 207 7.28 5.93 24.56
C VAL A 207 6.76 4.57 25.02
N GLY A 208 6.75 3.55 24.14
CA GLY A 208 6.38 2.19 24.50
C GLY A 208 7.33 1.53 25.50
N ILE A 209 8.65 1.74 25.35
CA ILE A 209 9.64 1.25 26.33
C ILE A 209 9.45 1.94 27.68
N MET A 210 9.30 3.26 27.67
CA MET A 210 9.06 4.05 28.89
C MET A 210 7.79 3.61 29.61
N GLU A 211 6.71 3.38 28.88
CA GLU A 211 5.46 2.86 29.45
C GLU A 211 5.67 1.51 30.13
N ASN A 212 6.38 0.57 29.48
CA ASN A 212 6.67 -0.73 30.09
C ASN A 212 7.51 -0.61 31.35
N LEU A 213 8.52 0.26 31.37
CA LEU A 213 9.38 0.44 32.53
C LEU A 213 8.61 1.03 33.72
N LEU A 214 7.69 1.97 33.45
CA LEU A 214 6.92 2.66 34.48
C LEU A 214 5.72 1.85 34.99
N LEU A 215 5.08 1.06 34.12
CA LEU A 215 3.89 0.28 34.43
C LEU A 215 4.19 -1.21 34.61
N TYR A 216 5.46 -1.59 34.73
CA TYR A 216 5.86 -2.98 34.94
C TYR A 216 5.19 -3.57 36.19
N GLY A 217 4.55 -4.73 36.05
CA GLY A 217 3.87 -5.43 37.16
C GLY A 217 2.49 -4.86 37.55
N SER A 218 1.97 -3.86 36.83
CA SER A 218 0.64 -3.27 37.09
C SER A 218 -0.56 -4.09 36.57
N GLY A 219 -0.33 -5.28 36.01
CA GLY A 219 -1.36 -6.13 35.42
C GLY A 219 -1.81 -5.72 34.00
N GLY A 220 -1.06 -4.85 33.34
CA GLY A 220 -1.30 -4.44 31.95
C GLY A 220 -0.88 -5.50 30.91
N PRO A 221 -1.14 -5.24 29.60
CA PRO A 221 -0.76 -6.13 28.51
C PRO A 221 0.76 -6.35 28.42
N ASP A 222 1.18 -7.53 27.96
CA ASP A 222 2.58 -7.83 27.70
C ASP A 222 3.17 -6.87 26.66
N GLY A 223 4.10 -6.02 27.09
CA GLY A 223 4.69 -4.98 26.24
C GLY A 223 3.95 -3.64 26.29
N GLY A 224 3.05 -3.39 27.24
CA GLY A 224 2.40 -2.10 27.44
C GLY A 224 1.27 -1.83 26.44
N TYR A 225 0.48 -0.79 26.70
CA TYR A 225 -0.68 -0.43 25.89
C TYR A 225 -0.26 0.14 24.52
N ILE A 226 0.83 0.90 24.45
CA ILE A 226 1.27 1.54 23.21
C ILE A 226 1.80 0.51 22.22
N LEU A 227 2.70 -0.39 22.64
CA LEU A 227 3.27 -1.36 21.70
C LEU A 227 2.25 -2.44 21.33
N SER A 228 1.34 -2.80 22.24
CA SER A 228 0.22 -3.69 21.90
C SER A 228 -0.74 -3.04 20.90
N PHE A 229 -1.07 -1.75 21.06
CA PHE A 229 -1.83 -0.98 20.08
C PHE A 229 -1.13 -0.86 18.72
N LEU A 230 0.17 -0.57 18.71
CA LEU A 230 0.91 -0.51 17.44
C LEU A 230 0.94 -1.87 16.75
N ARG A 231 1.14 -2.96 17.51
CA ARG A 231 1.11 -4.32 16.99
C ARG A 231 -0.25 -4.63 16.37
N SER A 232 -1.36 -4.32 17.04
CA SER A 232 -2.69 -4.53 16.46
C SER A 232 -2.91 -3.67 15.21
N ARG A 233 -2.39 -2.44 15.18
CA ARG A 233 -2.46 -1.59 13.99
C ARG A 233 -1.63 -2.12 12.82
N PHE A 234 -0.48 -2.75 13.09
CA PHE A 234 0.33 -3.38 12.05
C PHE A 234 -0.30 -4.66 11.47
N GLN A 235 -1.12 -5.37 12.25
CA GLN A 235 -1.74 -6.65 11.87
C GLN A 235 -3.04 -6.50 11.04
N PHE A 236 -3.12 -5.51 10.15
CA PHE A 236 -4.26 -5.43 9.22
C PHE A 236 -4.19 -6.55 8.19
N GLY A 237 -5.27 -7.28 8.03
CA GLY A 237 -5.46 -8.23 6.95
C GLY A 237 -6.39 -9.37 7.31
N PHE A 238 -6.43 -10.37 6.45
CA PHE A 238 -7.22 -11.58 6.67
C PHE A 238 -6.62 -12.42 7.80
N GLU A 239 -7.48 -13.19 8.47
CA GLU A 239 -6.99 -14.20 9.39
C GLU A 239 -6.13 -15.22 8.63
N ARG A 240 -5.03 -15.65 9.26
CA ARG A 240 -4.02 -16.48 8.61
C ARG A 240 -4.61 -17.77 8.02
N GLY A 241 -5.63 -18.33 8.67
CA GLY A 241 -6.34 -19.53 8.22
C GLY A 241 -7.25 -19.30 7.00
N GLU A 242 -7.86 -18.12 6.86
CA GLU A 242 -8.78 -17.84 5.76
C GLU A 242 -8.07 -17.71 4.42
N MET A 243 -6.99 -16.91 4.37
CA MET A 243 -6.21 -16.78 3.14
C MET A 243 -5.48 -18.06 2.80
N GLN A 244 -5.00 -18.80 3.81
CA GLN A 244 -4.43 -20.13 3.58
C GLN A 244 -5.48 -21.06 2.96
N GLY A 245 -6.68 -21.14 3.52
CA GLY A 245 -7.77 -21.93 2.98
C GLY A 245 -8.17 -21.50 1.56
N ALA A 246 -8.24 -20.20 1.29
CA ALA A 246 -8.56 -19.67 -0.04
C ALA A 246 -7.48 -19.97 -1.08
N LEU A 247 -6.19 -19.98 -0.71
CA LEU A 247 -5.09 -20.24 -1.62
C LEU A 247 -4.88 -21.73 -1.91
N PHE A 248 -5.09 -22.60 -0.92
CA PHE A 248 -4.85 -24.04 -1.03
C PHE A 248 -6.12 -24.88 -1.29
N SER A 249 -7.28 -24.27 -1.38
CA SER A 249 -8.52 -24.96 -1.78
C SER A 249 -8.63 -25.16 -3.29
N ASP A 250 -9.34 -26.20 -3.70
CA ASP A 250 -9.67 -26.48 -5.10
C ASP A 250 -10.74 -25.53 -5.67
N THR A 251 -11.40 -24.76 -4.81
CA THR A 251 -12.41 -23.78 -5.21
C THR A 251 -11.77 -22.48 -5.70
N PRO A 252 -12.37 -21.81 -6.69
CA PRO A 252 -11.96 -20.46 -7.10
C PRO A 252 -11.97 -19.51 -5.90
N ILE A 253 -11.01 -18.60 -5.86
CA ILE A 253 -11.01 -17.52 -4.87
C ILE A 253 -12.31 -16.73 -5.03
N SER A 254 -12.98 -16.39 -3.93
CA SER A 254 -14.21 -15.58 -3.96
C SER A 254 -13.99 -14.23 -3.31
N ALA A 255 -13.89 -13.18 -4.13
CA ALA A 255 -13.69 -11.83 -3.62
C ALA A 255 -14.81 -11.35 -2.70
N PRO A 256 -16.11 -11.61 -2.99
CA PRO A 256 -17.19 -11.18 -2.10
C PRO A 256 -17.09 -11.80 -0.71
N ALA A 257 -16.75 -13.10 -0.60
CA ALA A 257 -16.67 -13.81 0.67
C ALA A 257 -15.47 -13.36 1.52
N LEU A 258 -14.31 -13.18 0.88
CA LEU A 258 -13.13 -12.67 1.57
C LEU A 258 -13.31 -11.21 2.00
N LEU A 259 -13.87 -10.37 1.12
CA LEU A 259 -14.14 -8.97 1.48
C LEU A 259 -15.20 -8.84 2.57
N SER A 260 -16.23 -9.69 2.58
CA SER A 260 -17.22 -9.68 3.67
C SER A 260 -16.58 -10.06 5.00
N SER A 261 -15.76 -11.12 5.03
CA SER A 261 -15.02 -11.49 6.24
C SER A 261 -14.07 -10.36 6.70
N LEU A 262 -13.35 -9.72 5.76
CA LEU A 262 -12.49 -8.59 6.10
C LEU A 262 -13.29 -7.41 6.69
N VAL A 263 -14.47 -7.12 6.16
CA VAL A 263 -15.35 -6.06 6.68
C VAL A 263 -15.90 -6.39 8.07
N GLU A 264 -16.20 -7.66 8.34
CA GLU A 264 -16.68 -8.14 9.64
C GLU A 264 -15.58 -8.14 10.71
N THR A 265 -14.33 -8.39 10.32
CA THR A 265 -13.17 -8.40 11.24
C THR A 265 -12.61 -7.01 11.54
N ILE A 266 -12.89 -6.01 10.71
CA ILE A 266 -12.41 -4.63 10.93
C ILE A 266 -13.08 -4.00 12.15
N ASP A 267 -12.25 -3.48 13.06
CA ASP A 267 -12.70 -2.57 14.11
C ASP A 267 -12.99 -1.18 13.52
N TRP A 268 -14.26 -0.94 13.17
CA TRP A 268 -14.74 0.31 12.60
C TRP A 268 -14.57 1.51 13.54
N THR A 269 -14.62 1.28 14.86
CA THR A 269 -14.42 2.34 15.85
C THR A 269 -12.96 2.78 15.85
N GLN A 270 -12.01 1.84 15.87
CA GLN A 270 -10.58 2.14 15.77
C GLN A 270 -10.22 2.75 14.41
N MET A 271 -10.84 2.30 13.33
CA MET A 271 -10.64 2.94 12.02
C MET A 271 -11.11 4.39 12.04
N GLY A 272 -12.33 4.66 12.55
CA GLY A 272 -12.87 6.01 12.67
C GLY A 272 -12.02 6.94 13.52
N ILE A 273 -11.58 6.49 14.70
CA ILE A 273 -10.66 7.22 15.57
C ILE A 273 -9.36 7.52 14.84
N GLY A 274 -8.79 6.51 14.16
CA GLY A 274 -7.57 6.68 13.37
C GLY A 274 -7.69 7.75 12.28
N LEU A 275 -8.83 7.82 11.60
CA LEU A 275 -9.08 8.86 10.58
C LEU A 275 -9.20 10.26 11.20
N VAL A 276 -9.86 10.40 12.36
CA VAL A 276 -9.91 11.67 13.09
C VAL A 276 -8.51 12.11 13.51
N VAL A 277 -7.69 11.19 14.02
CA VAL A 277 -6.28 11.44 14.37
C VAL A 277 -5.47 11.86 13.14
N ALA A 278 -5.65 11.19 12.00
CA ALA A 278 -4.99 11.54 10.75
C ALA A 278 -5.31 12.98 10.30
N LEU A 279 -6.60 13.37 10.36
CA LEU A 279 -7.03 14.74 10.07
C LEU A 279 -6.42 15.73 11.06
N GLY A 280 -6.40 15.39 12.35
CA GLY A 280 -5.75 16.18 13.40
C GLY A 280 -4.27 16.44 13.10
N PHE A 281 -3.52 15.43 12.68
CA PHE A 281 -2.11 15.58 12.29
C PHE A 281 -1.92 16.49 11.08
N ILE A 282 -2.78 16.39 10.06
CA ILE A 282 -2.71 17.27 8.88
C ILE A 282 -3.00 18.73 9.27
N VAL A 283 -4.01 18.95 10.13
CA VAL A 283 -4.35 20.29 10.63
C VAL A 283 -3.22 20.84 11.51
N ALA A 284 -2.67 20.04 12.42
CA ALA A 284 -1.56 20.43 13.28
C ALA A 284 -0.32 20.80 12.46
N ALA A 285 0.00 20.02 11.43
CA ALA A 285 1.09 20.31 10.50
C ALA A 285 0.86 21.64 9.74
N SER A 286 -0.39 21.92 9.34
CA SER A 286 -0.75 23.17 8.69
C SER A 286 -0.61 24.38 9.63
N GLU A 287 -1.09 24.27 10.87
CA GLU A 287 -0.99 25.34 11.85
C GLU A 287 0.46 25.60 12.27
N TYR A 288 1.26 24.55 12.44
CA TYR A 288 2.70 24.70 12.69
C TYR A 288 3.38 25.47 11.54
N ARG A 289 3.10 25.06 10.29
CA ARG A 289 3.62 25.72 9.09
C ARG A 289 3.25 27.21 9.05
N ARG A 290 1.98 27.54 9.32
CA ARG A 290 1.50 28.93 9.35
C ARG A 290 2.24 29.77 10.39
N ARG A 291 2.40 29.26 11.61
CA ARG A 291 3.04 30.00 12.73
C ARG A 291 4.53 30.21 12.56
N VAL A 292 5.24 29.25 11.97
CA VAL A 292 6.67 29.37 11.69
C VAL A 292 6.93 30.41 10.59
N LEU A 293 5.96 30.62 9.69
CA LEU A 293 6.03 31.55 8.56
C LEU A 293 5.64 33.00 8.87
N ASP A 294 4.99 33.23 10.01
CA ASP A 294 4.58 34.55 10.49
C ASP A 294 5.62 35.19 11.44
N LYS A 295 6.70 34.46 11.78
CA LYS A 295 7.87 34.96 12.50
C LYS A 295 8.99 35.34 11.53
#